data_AF-A0A3C0QN80-F1
#
_entry.id   AF-A0A3C0QN80-F1
#
_cell.length_a   1.000
_cell.length_b   1.000
_cell.length_c   1.000
_cell.angle_alpha   90.00
_cell.angle_beta   90.00
_cell.angle_gamma   90.00
#
_symmetry.space_group_name_H-M   'P 1'
#
loop_
_entity.id
_entity.type
_entity.pdbx_description
1 polymer ?
#
loop_
_entity_poly.entity_id
_entity_poly.type
_entity_poly.pdbx_seq_one_letter_code
_entity_poly.pdbx_strand_id
1 'polypeptide(L)'
;RVTVMNRRIHHIRQQILELLEEIQKENQVQDENSLDREIKYQADNLLMTAKDRIIDILTTYYNETELKYQGDRPITQKMRECITNLIDPSVCQITEEELRRAKNQEITESGTIRNAEYTVRGEKYVSLYNEFIKHVVNLAVDEYYESEQALVTSFEKGLGISTSHPYYEQLEKAIKQYITNKFENFAPEGYYNSLIRRYSGNLFLILIRQPFTEESRFDLFEEERPNFYSISLFGSKEALSIRPDAQPMHAQILYHEQSGDMKRKETVSCGERLILLAENRIHGIIPENSELYNLLMQLAENRKSDAETILSTILSDLRSRDIREDGLPLFAVVPNPLEEELLHRLRMEISLPTQEIQQVSLTTKEYYLNYFTAYKKQHNKGTGISAGGFQTAARMIGEEFREDVEILREILNHQVMNAIAIEVPFLDLVEQNVTTLKKSVQSSDFMGFIRDNEEMILSEEYERLHAENEIKQKRAEILHEIESIIETEREEA
;
A
#
# COMPACT_ATOMS: atom_id res chain seq x y z
N ARG A 1 -96.09 -28.73 -14.97
CA ARG A 1 -95.16 -27.67 -15.45
C ARG A 1 -94.56 -26.90 -14.27
N VAL A 2 -95.38 -26.33 -13.38
CA VAL A 2 -94.93 -25.60 -12.17
C VAL A 2 -94.00 -26.42 -11.25
N THR A 3 -94.33 -27.70 -10.98
CA THR A 3 -93.51 -28.59 -10.13
C THR A 3 -92.11 -28.91 -10.69
N VAL A 4 -91.98 -29.00 -12.01
CA VAL A 4 -90.67 -29.22 -12.67
C VAL A 4 -89.84 -27.95 -12.62
N MET A 5 -90.50 -26.79 -12.74
CA MET A 5 -89.88 -25.47 -12.60
C MET A 5 -89.33 -25.26 -11.18
N ASN A 6 -90.13 -25.57 -10.15
CA ASN A 6 -89.70 -25.45 -8.75
C ASN A 6 -88.52 -26.36 -8.40
N ARG A 7 -88.48 -27.60 -8.93
CA ARG A 7 -87.31 -28.48 -8.75
C ARG A 7 -86.06 -27.93 -9.42
N ARG A 8 -86.19 -27.33 -10.61
CA ARG A 8 -85.06 -26.69 -11.30
C ARG A 8 -84.55 -25.47 -10.55
N ILE A 9 -85.45 -24.62 -10.05
CA ILE A 9 -85.09 -23.45 -9.21
C ILE A 9 -84.36 -23.91 -7.94
N HIS A 10 -84.85 -24.97 -7.29
CA HIS A 10 -84.21 -25.51 -6.10
C HIS A 10 -82.80 -26.08 -6.37
N HIS A 11 -82.63 -26.79 -7.50
CA HIS A 11 -81.32 -27.32 -7.89
C HIS A 11 -80.31 -26.21 -8.23
N ILE A 12 -80.74 -25.19 -8.97
CA ILE A 12 -79.90 -24.02 -9.28
C ILE A 12 -79.50 -23.28 -8.01
N ARG A 13 -80.42 -23.11 -7.05
CA ARG A 13 -80.11 -22.50 -5.74
C ARG A 13 -79.07 -23.28 -4.96
N GLN A 14 -79.16 -24.61 -4.91
CA GLN A 14 -78.16 -25.43 -4.24
C GLN A 14 -76.77 -25.28 -4.89
N GLN A 15 -76.69 -25.25 -6.22
CA GLN A 15 -75.42 -25.01 -6.92
C GLN A 15 -74.85 -23.62 -6.62
N ILE A 16 -75.69 -22.60 -6.52
CA ILE A 16 -75.26 -21.25 -6.14
C ILE A 16 -74.72 -21.23 -4.70
N LEU A 17 -75.37 -21.92 -3.76
CA LEU A 17 -74.91 -22.01 -2.37
C LEU A 17 -73.59 -22.76 -2.24
N GLU A 18 -73.42 -23.88 -2.96
CA GLU A 18 -72.15 -24.62 -2.99
C GLU A 18 -71.01 -23.76 -3.55
N LEU A 19 -71.26 -23.03 -4.64
CA LEU A 19 -70.29 -22.09 -5.22
C LEU A 19 -69.97 -20.93 -4.25
N LEU A 20 -70.97 -20.40 -3.54
CA LEU A 20 -70.76 -19.35 -2.54
C LEU A 20 -69.91 -19.85 -1.37
N GLU A 21 -70.11 -21.08 -0.93
CA GLU A 21 -69.35 -21.69 0.17
C GLU A 21 -67.88 -21.93 -0.23
N GLU A 22 -67.62 -22.32 -1.48
CA GLU A 22 -66.26 -22.39 -2.05
C GLU A 22 -65.61 -21.00 -2.11
N ILE A 23 -66.32 -20.00 -2.65
CA ILE A 23 -65.80 -18.62 -2.76
C ILE A 23 -65.57 -17.99 -1.38
N GLN A 24 -66.40 -18.29 -0.38
CA GLN A 24 -66.19 -17.85 1.01
C GLN A 24 -64.92 -18.43 1.61
N LYS A 25 -64.64 -19.72 1.39
CA LYS A 25 -63.40 -20.34 1.87
C LYS A 25 -62.16 -19.68 1.24
N GLU A 26 -62.24 -19.29 -0.02
CA GLU A 26 -61.15 -18.59 -0.72
C GLU A 26 -60.96 -17.12 -0.29
N ASN A 27 -62.01 -16.47 0.22
CA ASN A 27 -61.98 -15.05 0.60
C ASN A 27 -62.06 -14.82 2.12
N GLN A 28 -61.60 -15.77 2.93
CA GLN A 28 -61.49 -15.55 4.38
C GLN A 28 -60.52 -14.40 4.67
N VAL A 29 -61.05 -13.35 5.32
CA VAL A 29 -60.30 -12.19 5.78
C VAL A 29 -59.37 -12.64 6.91
N GLN A 30 -58.11 -12.26 6.83
CA GLN A 30 -57.14 -12.53 7.88
C GLN A 30 -57.35 -11.53 9.02
N ASP A 31 -57.32 -12.00 10.26
CA ASP A 31 -57.27 -11.11 11.42
C ASP A 31 -55.89 -10.44 11.54
N GLU A 32 -55.81 -9.36 12.31
CA GLU A 32 -54.53 -8.64 12.54
C GLU A 32 -53.43 -9.57 13.07
N ASN A 33 -53.79 -10.52 13.95
CA ASN A 33 -52.85 -11.50 14.48
C ASN A 33 -52.28 -12.45 13.41
N SER A 34 -53.06 -12.78 12.38
CA SER A 34 -52.65 -13.61 11.26
C SER A 34 -51.72 -12.85 10.30
N LEU A 35 -52.01 -11.57 10.05
CA LEU A 35 -51.12 -10.69 9.27
C LEU A 35 -49.76 -10.54 9.96
N ASP A 36 -49.75 -10.26 11.27
CA ASP A 36 -48.52 -10.14 12.07
C ASP A 36 -47.68 -11.42 12.05
N ARG A 37 -48.31 -12.60 11.98
CA ARG A 37 -47.61 -13.89 11.86
C ARG A 37 -46.99 -14.08 10.48
N GLU A 38 -47.71 -13.70 9.43
CA GLU A 38 -47.20 -13.79 8.05
C GLU A 38 -46.00 -12.87 7.87
N ILE A 39 -46.09 -11.63 8.37
CA ILE A 39 -44.98 -10.68 8.34
C ILE A 39 -43.75 -11.24 9.08
N LYS A 40 -43.93 -11.79 10.29
CA LYS A 40 -42.82 -12.43 11.02
C LYS A 40 -42.19 -13.57 10.24
N TYR A 41 -43.00 -14.36 9.55
CA TYR A 41 -42.49 -15.41 8.66
C TYR A 41 -41.68 -14.83 7.50
N GLN A 42 -42.13 -13.73 6.88
CA GLN A 42 -41.38 -13.02 5.84
C GLN A 42 -40.05 -12.44 6.39
N ALA A 43 -40.06 -11.89 7.61
CA ALA A 43 -38.87 -11.38 8.28
C ALA A 43 -37.84 -12.49 8.59
N ASP A 44 -38.30 -13.66 9.04
CA ASP A 44 -37.43 -14.82 9.27
C ASP A 44 -36.83 -15.36 7.95
N ASN A 45 -37.63 -15.38 6.86
CA ASN A 45 -37.14 -15.76 5.52
C ASN A 45 -36.12 -14.76 4.98
N LEU A 46 -36.40 -13.46 5.15
CA LEU A 46 -35.47 -12.39 4.81
C LEU A 46 -34.18 -12.56 5.60
N LEU A 47 -34.24 -12.81 6.91
CA LEU A 47 -33.07 -13.02 7.75
C LEU A 47 -32.20 -14.18 7.23
N MET A 48 -32.79 -15.34 6.93
CA MET A 48 -32.01 -16.47 6.40
C MET A 48 -31.38 -16.12 5.05
N THR A 49 -32.17 -15.56 4.13
CA THR A 49 -31.71 -15.28 2.76
C THR A 49 -30.66 -14.17 2.72
N ALA A 50 -30.84 -13.12 3.55
CA ALA A 50 -29.93 -11.99 3.64
C ALA A 50 -28.58 -12.40 4.22
N LYS A 51 -28.55 -13.33 5.19
CA LYS A 51 -27.29 -13.82 5.76
C LYS A 51 -26.36 -14.39 4.69
N ASP A 52 -26.87 -15.32 3.89
CA ASP A 52 -26.09 -15.98 2.85
C ASP A 52 -25.70 -14.97 1.75
N ARG A 53 -26.64 -14.14 1.29
CA ARG A 53 -26.38 -13.11 0.27
C ARG A 53 -25.33 -12.10 0.70
N ILE A 54 -25.41 -11.58 1.93
CA ILE A 54 -24.45 -10.60 2.43
C ILE A 54 -23.07 -11.24 2.53
N ILE A 55 -22.96 -12.48 3.03
CA ILE A 55 -21.67 -13.18 3.12
C ILE A 55 -21.04 -13.39 1.73
N ASP A 56 -21.85 -13.79 0.75
CA ASP A 56 -21.39 -13.97 -0.63
C ASP A 56 -20.90 -12.63 -1.21
N ILE A 57 -21.70 -11.56 -1.10
CA ILE A 57 -21.33 -10.23 -1.59
C ILE A 57 -20.07 -9.70 -0.91
N LEU A 58 -19.94 -9.86 0.41
CA LEU A 58 -18.74 -9.45 1.15
C LEU A 58 -17.50 -10.25 0.73
N THR A 59 -17.67 -11.53 0.39
CA THR A 59 -16.57 -12.37 -0.13
C THR A 59 -16.15 -11.92 -1.52
N THR A 60 -17.10 -11.67 -2.41
CA THR A 60 -16.82 -11.13 -3.74
C THR A 60 -16.14 -9.76 -3.67
N TYR A 61 -16.66 -8.86 -2.85
CA TYR A 61 -16.09 -7.53 -2.63
C TYR A 61 -14.62 -7.60 -2.18
N TYR A 62 -14.31 -8.45 -1.19
CA TYR A 62 -12.94 -8.62 -0.72
C TYR A 62 -12.01 -9.14 -1.82
N ASN A 63 -12.42 -10.19 -2.54
CA ASN A 63 -11.60 -10.79 -3.59
C ASN A 63 -11.32 -9.80 -4.74
N GLU A 64 -12.33 -9.01 -5.15
CA GLU A 64 -12.18 -7.96 -6.16
C GLU A 64 -11.25 -6.83 -5.68
N THR A 65 -11.37 -6.45 -4.41
CA THR A 65 -10.49 -5.46 -3.78
C THR A 65 -9.06 -5.99 -3.69
N GLU A 66 -8.85 -7.21 -3.20
CA GLU A 66 -7.52 -7.83 -3.13
C GLU A 66 -6.83 -7.85 -4.50
N LEU A 67 -7.54 -8.31 -5.54
CA LEU A 67 -7.01 -8.36 -6.90
C LEU A 67 -6.57 -6.98 -7.41
N LYS A 68 -7.41 -5.95 -7.21
CA LYS A 68 -7.15 -4.58 -7.64
C LYS A 68 -5.94 -3.99 -6.92
N TYR A 69 -5.84 -4.12 -5.60
CA TYR A 69 -4.81 -3.43 -4.81
C TYR A 69 -3.47 -4.18 -4.82
N GLN A 70 -3.44 -5.52 -4.90
CA GLN A 70 -2.17 -6.25 -5.05
C GLN A 70 -1.53 -6.04 -6.43
N GLY A 71 -2.35 -5.97 -7.49
CA GLY A 71 -1.90 -5.80 -8.87
C GLY A 71 -1.53 -4.35 -9.21
N ASP A 72 -2.54 -3.48 -9.19
CA ASP A 72 -2.43 -2.13 -9.76
C ASP A 72 -1.76 -1.12 -8.82
N ARG A 73 -1.75 -1.41 -7.51
CA ARG A 73 -1.20 -0.54 -6.45
C ARG A 73 -1.66 0.92 -6.54
N PRO A 74 -2.98 1.16 -6.53
CA PRO A 74 -3.54 2.48 -6.82
C PRO A 74 -3.20 3.54 -5.77
N ILE A 75 -3.09 3.15 -4.49
CA ILE A 75 -2.77 4.09 -3.40
C ILE A 75 -1.32 4.56 -3.55
N THR A 76 -0.38 3.64 -3.76
CA THR A 76 1.03 3.96 -4.03
C THR A 76 1.16 4.88 -5.24
N GLN A 77 0.41 4.63 -6.32
CA GLN A 77 0.43 5.51 -7.48
C GLN A 77 -0.05 6.94 -7.14
N LYS A 78 -1.21 7.08 -6.47
CA LYS A 78 -1.73 8.37 -6.01
C LYS A 78 -0.73 9.10 -5.12
N MET A 79 -0.07 8.37 -4.21
CA MET A 79 0.97 8.94 -3.33
C MET A 79 2.19 9.43 -4.11
N ARG A 80 2.67 8.67 -5.11
CA ARG A 80 3.80 9.10 -5.97
C ARG A 80 3.48 10.36 -6.77
N GLU A 81 2.27 10.44 -7.31
CA GLU A 81 1.80 11.64 -8.01
C GLU A 81 1.74 12.84 -7.05
N CYS A 82 1.23 12.64 -5.83
CA CYS A 82 1.22 13.66 -4.79
C CYS A 82 2.64 14.14 -4.42
N ILE A 83 3.57 13.22 -4.20
CA ILE A 83 4.97 13.52 -3.86
C ILE A 83 5.65 14.31 -4.98
N THR A 84 5.42 13.90 -6.23
CA THR A 84 6.02 14.54 -7.40
C THR A 84 5.58 16.00 -7.54
N ASN A 85 4.32 16.29 -7.20
CA ASN A 85 3.76 17.64 -7.24
C ASN A 85 4.17 18.48 -6.02
N LEU A 86 4.22 17.88 -4.83
CA LEU A 86 4.50 18.59 -3.58
C LEU A 86 5.99 18.89 -3.39
N ILE A 87 6.86 17.94 -3.71
CA ILE A 87 8.32 18.02 -3.52
C ILE A 87 8.96 18.38 -4.87
N ASP A 88 8.56 19.52 -5.45
CA ASP A 88 9.14 20.02 -6.70
C ASP A 88 10.39 20.89 -6.42
N PRO A 89 11.59 20.53 -6.91
CA PRO A 89 12.81 21.34 -6.78
C PRO A 89 12.69 22.75 -7.39
N SER A 90 11.78 22.95 -8.34
CA SER A 90 11.52 24.26 -8.94
C SER A 90 10.75 25.20 -7.99
N VAL A 91 9.94 24.63 -7.10
CA VAL A 91 9.08 25.35 -6.15
C VAL A 91 9.72 25.41 -4.76
N CYS A 92 10.28 24.29 -4.32
CA CYS A 92 10.92 24.13 -3.02
C CYS A 92 12.37 24.62 -3.08
N GLN A 93 12.54 25.95 -3.16
CA GLN A 93 13.86 26.58 -3.23
C GLN A 93 14.19 27.36 -1.97
N ILE A 94 15.50 27.52 -1.72
CA ILE A 94 16.02 28.53 -0.81
C ILE A 94 16.48 29.72 -1.67
N THR A 95 15.90 30.87 -1.41
CA THR A 95 16.18 32.11 -2.13
C THR A 95 17.19 32.97 -1.38
N GLU A 96 17.90 33.83 -2.12
CA GLU A 96 18.82 34.81 -1.53
C GLU A 96 18.09 35.74 -0.54
N GLU A 97 16.86 36.13 -0.83
CA GLU A 97 16.06 36.98 0.06
C GLU A 97 15.66 36.29 1.37
N GLU A 98 15.38 34.99 1.37
CA GLU A 98 15.17 34.22 2.60
C GLU A 98 16.44 34.19 3.45
N LEU A 99 17.59 33.88 2.85
CA LEU A 99 18.88 33.87 3.56
C LEU A 99 19.26 35.26 4.08
N ARG A 100 19.00 36.32 3.31
CA ARG A 100 19.28 37.71 3.70
C ARG A 100 18.39 38.14 4.86
N ARG A 101 17.10 37.78 4.82
CA ARG A 101 16.17 38.03 5.93
C ARG A 101 16.60 37.30 7.20
N ALA A 102 16.89 36.00 7.12
CA ALA A 102 17.33 35.21 8.26
C ALA A 102 18.63 35.76 8.87
N LYS A 103 19.62 36.11 8.04
CA LYS A 103 20.87 36.73 8.49
C LYS A 103 20.65 38.06 9.23
N ASN A 104 19.74 38.90 8.72
CA ASN A 104 19.47 40.22 9.31
C ASN A 104 18.63 40.16 10.60
N GLN A 105 17.94 39.04 10.86
CA GLN A 105 17.19 38.82 12.10
C GLN A 105 18.08 38.41 13.28
N GLU A 106 19.30 37.92 13.02
CA GLU A 106 20.27 37.65 14.08
C GLU A 106 20.77 38.99 14.69
N ILE A 107 20.42 39.24 15.96
CA ILE A 107 20.75 40.48 16.71
C ILE A 107 22.27 40.62 16.97
N THR A 108 23.05 39.57 16.71
CA THR A 108 24.51 39.53 16.92
C THR A 108 25.28 40.16 15.76
N GLU A 109 26.34 40.93 16.08
CA GLU A 109 27.31 41.51 15.12
C GLU A 109 28.02 40.47 14.23
N SER A 110 27.86 39.18 14.54
CA SER A 110 28.47 38.03 13.88
C SER A 110 27.51 37.20 13.02
N GLY A 111 26.36 37.73 12.60
CA GLY A 111 25.36 36.97 11.83
C GLY A 111 25.98 36.23 10.64
N THR A 112 26.17 34.91 10.78
CA THR A 112 26.91 34.12 9.78
C THR A 112 25.93 33.55 8.77
N ILE A 113 26.35 33.45 7.51
CA ILE A 113 25.52 32.81 6.48
C ILE A 113 25.17 31.36 6.83
N ARG A 114 26.03 30.69 7.61
CA ARG A 114 25.80 29.36 8.16
C ARG A 114 24.56 29.31 9.06
N ASN A 115 24.43 30.23 10.02
CA ASN A 115 23.26 30.24 10.90
C ASN A 115 21.98 30.61 10.15
N ALA A 116 22.09 31.53 9.19
CA ALA A 116 20.98 31.88 8.29
C ALA A 116 20.50 30.64 7.50
N GLU A 117 21.43 29.81 7.00
CA GLU A 117 21.09 28.55 6.34
C GLU A 117 20.34 27.59 7.27
N TYR A 118 20.85 27.33 8.48
CA TYR A 118 20.17 26.46 9.45
C TYR A 118 18.74 26.95 9.77
N THR A 119 18.56 28.27 9.88
CA THR A 119 17.25 28.88 10.15
C THR A 119 16.28 28.63 9.00
N VAL A 120 16.69 28.98 7.76
CA VAL A 120 15.84 28.79 6.57
C VAL A 120 15.54 27.31 6.32
N ARG A 121 16.54 26.43 6.43
CA ARG A 121 16.35 24.98 6.32
C ARG A 121 15.40 24.44 7.40
N GLY A 122 15.45 24.97 8.61
CA GLY A 122 14.52 24.64 9.69
C GLY A 122 13.07 25.02 9.36
N GLU A 123 12.85 26.23 8.83
CA GLU A 123 11.53 26.68 8.38
C GLU A 123 11.00 25.82 7.23
N LYS A 124 11.85 25.54 6.22
CA LYS A 124 11.51 24.66 5.08
C LYS A 124 11.18 23.25 5.54
N TYR A 125 11.93 22.69 6.51
CA TYR A 125 11.64 21.39 7.09
C TYR A 125 10.26 21.34 7.71
N VAL A 126 9.91 22.31 8.57
CA VAL A 126 8.59 22.34 9.24
C VAL A 126 7.47 22.46 8.22
N SER A 127 7.62 23.31 7.21
CA SER A 127 6.60 23.49 6.17
C SER A 127 6.44 22.23 5.32
N LEU A 128 7.52 21.78 4.67
CA LEU A 128 7.49 20.69 3.70
C LEU A 128 7.12 19.35 4.34
N TYR A 129 7.67 19.05 5.52
CA TYR A 129 7.40 17.77 6.18
C TYR A 129 5.95 17.67 6.67
N ASN A 130 5.39 18.76 7.22
CA ASN A 130 4.00 18.75 7.67
C ASN A 130 3.02 18.69 6.51
N GLU A 131 3.27 19.41 5.42
CA GLU A 131 2.45 19.29 4.21
C GLU A 131 2.53 17.89 3.62
N PHE A 132 3.73 17.31 3.53
CA PHE A 132 3.93 15.94 3.04
C PHE A 132 3.15 14.92 3.86
N ILE A 133 3.32 14.92 5.18
CA ILE A 133 2.61 13.99 6.05
C ILE A 133 1.11 14.18 5.92
N LYS A 134 0.61 15.42 5.96
CA LYS A 134 -0.82 15.70 5.87
C LYS A 134 -1.40 15.15 4.56
N HIS A 135 -0.79 15.44 3.42
CA HIS A 135 -1.33 15.03 2.13
C HIS A 135 -1.24 13.52 1.90
N VAL A 136 -0.10 12.90 2.22
CA VAL A 136 0.08 11.46 1.99
C VAL A 136 -0.76 10.63 2.96
N VAL A 137 -0.87 11.03 4.23
CA VAL A 137 -1.75 10.34 5.19
C VAL A 137 -3.21 10.45 4.78
N ASN A 138 -3.67 11.65 4.41
CA ASN A 138 -5.06 11.85 4.01
C ASN A 138 -5.43 10.98 2.81
N LEU A 139 -4.54 10.78 1.83
CA LEU A 139 -4.81 9.88 0.70
C LEU A 139 -5.12 8.44 1.13
N ALA A 140 -4.36 7.90 2.10
CA ALA A 140 -4.61 6.55 2.61
C ALA A 140 -5.90 6.47 3.43
N VAL A 141 -6.17 7.51 4.23
CA VAL A 141 -7.37 7.62 5.07
C VAL A 141 -8.63 7.76 4.22
N ASP A 142 -8.60 8.61 3.20
CA ASP A 142 -9.72 8.81 2.27
C ASP A 142 -10.03 7.49 1.54
N GLU A 143 -9.01 6.76 1.07
CA GLU A 143 -9.22 5.45 0.44
C GLU A 143 -9.82 4.41 1.40
N TYR A 144 -9.40 4.43 2.67
CA TYR A 144 -10.00 3.60 3.71
C TYR A 144 -11.49 3.92 3.90
N TYR A 145 -11.86 5.19 4.00
CA TYR A 145 -13.27 5.59 4.14
C TYR A 145 -14.10 5.29 2.89
N GLU A 146 -13.52 5.41 1.69
CA GLU A 146 -14.16 4.94 0.46
C GLU A 146 -14.44 3.43 0.50
N SER A 147 -13.53 2.64 1.08
CA SER A 147 -13.74 1.21 1.27
C SER A 147 -14.87 0.91 2.25
N GLU A 148 -14.99 1.66 3.36
CA GLU A 148 -16.10 1.52 4.30
C GLU A 148 -17.45 1.84 3.65
N GLN A 149 -17.52 2.91 2.86
CA GLN A 149 -18.74 3.26 2.14
C GLN A 149 -19.10 2.19 1.10
N ALA A 150 -18.13 1.57 0.44
CA ALA A 150 -18.37 0.44 -0.46
C ALA A 150 -18.94 -0.77 0.28
N LEU A 151 -18.50 -1.04 1.52
CA LEU A 151 -19.06 -2.08 2.37
C LEU A 151 -20.53 -1.80 2.74
N VAL A 152 -20.89 -0.54 3.02
CA VAL A 152 -22.29 -0.12 3.25
C VAL A 152 -23.15 -0.44 2.04
N THR A 153 -22.72 -0.02 0.85
CA THR A 153 -23.43 -0.31 -0.42
C THR A 153 -23.57 -1.81 -0.67
N SER A 154 -22.53 -2.60 -0.37
CA SER A 154 -22.59 -4.06 -0.46
C SER A 154 -23.62 -4.67 0.51
N PHE A 155 -23.74 -4.11 1.71
CA PHE A 155 -24.74 -4.53 2.70
C PHE A 155 -26.18 -4.21 2.25
N GLU A 156 -26.41 -2.99 1.75
CA GLU A 156 -27.70 -2.59 1.18
C GLU A 156 -28.15 -3.56 0.09
N LYS A 157 -27.22 -3.89 -0.82
CA LYS A 157 -27.46 -4.82 -1.92
C LYS A 157 -27.78 -6.24 -1.42
N GLY A 158 -27.12 -6.68 -0.35
CA GLY A 158 -27.41 -7.97 0.28
C GLY A 158 -28.78 -8.04 0.96
N LEU A 159 -29.28 -6.91 1.46
CA LEU A 159 -30.63 -6.75 2.00
C LEU A 159 -31.70 -6.53 0.90
N GLY A 160 -31.29 -6.33 -0.36
CA GLY A 160 -32.21 -6.01 -1.45
C GLY A 160 -32.74 -4.57 -1.41
N ILE A 161 -32.10 -3.69 -0.65
CA ILE A 161 -32.47 -2.28 -0.53
C ILE A 161 -31.87 -1.52 -1.71
N SER A 162 -32.69 -0.71 -2.36
CA SER A 162 -32.28 0.15 -3.47
C SER A 162 -32.57 1.61 -3.16
N THR A 163 -31.96 2.52 -3.92
CA THR A 163 -32.16 3.98 -3.76
C THR A 163 -33.60 4.44 -4.02
N SER A 164 -34.42 3.64 -4.68
CA SER A 164 -35.86 3.90 -4.88
C SER A 164 -36.73 3.47 -3.70
N HIS A 165 -36.17 2.86 -2.66
CA HIS A 165 -36.92 2.36 -1.51
C HIS A 165 -37.51 3.53 -0.69
N PRO A 166 -38.79 3.48 -0.26
CA PRO A 166 -39.45 4.59 0.45
C PRO A 166 -38.71 5.05 1.71
N TYR A 167 -38.06 4.11 2.40
CA TYR A 167 -37.29 4.34 3.63
C TYR A 167 -35.76 4.33 3.41
N TYR A 168 -35.27 4.54 2.19
CA TYR A 168 -33.84 4.39 1.85
C TYR A 168 -32.91 5.16 2.79
N GLU A 169 -33.11 6.47 2.99
CA GLU A 169 -32.20 7.29 3.82
C GLU A 169 -32.15 6.81 5.28
N GLN A 170 -33.26 6.30 5.80
CA GLN A 170 -33.37 5.82 7.18
C GLN A 170 -32.65 4.47 7.32
N LEU A 171 -32.84 3.58 6.34
CA LEU A 171 -32.17 2.30 6.27
C LEU A 171 -30.67 2.44 6.01
N GLU A 172 -30.23 3.30 5.09
CA GLU A 172 -28.82 3.61 4.86
C GLU A 172 -28.15 4.06 6.16
N LYS A 173 -28.78 4.98 6.90
CA LYS A 173 -28.28 5.46 8.19
C LYS A 173 -28.21 4.34 9.22
N ALA A 174 -29.23 3.49 9.31
CA ALA A 174 -29.27 2.37 10.24
C ALA A 174 -28.19 1.32 9.90
N ILE A 175 -28.01 1.00 8.62
CA ILE A 175 -26.97 0.09 8.12
C ILE A 175 -25.59 0.66 8.42
N LYS A 176 -25.36 1.94 8.12
CA LYS A 176 -24.09 2.62 8.40
C LYS A 176 -23.77 2.58 9.89
N GLN A 177 -24.74 2.90 10.76
CA GLN A 177 -24.56 2.79 12.20
C GLN A 177 -24.27 1.35 12.65
N TYR A 178 -25.00 0.38 12.12
CA TYR A 178 -24.75 -1.03 12.41
C TYR A 178 -23.32 -1.43 12.03
N ILE A 179 -22.85 -1.08 10.84
CA ILE A 179 -21.50 -1.40 10.34
C ILE A 179 -20.42 -0.69 11.16
N THR A 180 -20.50 0.63 11.32
CA THR A 180 -19.48 1.41 12.04
C THR A 180 -19.37 0.97 13.51
N ASN A 181 -20.47 0.55 14.14
CA ASN A 181 -20.43 0.01 15.51
C ASN A 181 -19.71 -1.34 15.62
N LYS A 182 -19.48 -2.05 14.50
CA LYS A 182 -18.74 -3.33 14.47
C LYS A 182 -17.26 -3.14 14.17
N PHE A 183 -16.89 -2.05 13.52
CA PHE A 183 -15.49 -1.68 13.41
C PHE A 183 -15.01 -1.26 14.79
N GLU A 184 -13.85 -1.76 15.22
CA GLU A 184 -13.22 -1.29 16.45
C GLU A 184 -13.00 0.23 16.33
N ASN A 185 -12.80 0.95 17.45
CA ASN A 185 -12.39 2.36 17.43
C ASN A 185 -10.98 2.51 16.82
N PHE A 186 -10.86 2.16 15.55
CA PHE A 186 -9.66 2.20 14.76
C PHE A 186 -9.48 3.63 14.26
N ALA A 187 -8.32 4.20 14.54
CA ALA A 187 -7.96 5.54 14.09
C ALA A 187 -7.03 5.40 12.88
N PRO A 188 -7.57 5.33 11.63
CA PRO A 188 -6.77 5.15 10.43
C PRO A 188 -5.69 6.24 10.29
N GLU A 189 -5.99 7.47 10.71
CA GLU A 189 -5.04 8.57 10.70
C GLU A 189 -3.81 8.26 11.55
N GLY A 190 -4.00 7.79 12.79
CA GLY A 190 -2.90 7.47 13.70
C GLY A 190 -2.01 6.34 13.17
N TYR A 191 -2.65 5.32 12.58
CA TYR A 191 -1.98 4.16 12.00
C TYR A 191 -1.12 4.54 10.80
N TYR A 192 -1.72 5.16 9.77
CA TYR A 192 -0.99 5.55 8.56
C TYR A 192 0.05 6.64 8.84
N ASN A 193 -0.25 7.58 9.73
CA ASN A 193 0.71 8.60 10.14
C ASN A 193 1.96 7.98 10.80
N SER A 194 1.78 7.00 11.69
CA SER A 194 2.91 6.31 12.31
C SER A 194 3.76 5.57 11.28
N LEU A 195 3.12 4.88 10.33
CA LEU A 195 3.79 4.14 9.27
C LEU A 195 4.59 5.06 8.34
N ILE A 196 3.95 6.11 7.80
CA ILE A 196 4.60 7.03 6.87
C ILE A 196 5.74 7.79 7.55
N ARG A 197 5.55 8.26 8.79
CA ARG A 197 6.59 8.98 9.54
C ARG A 197 7.82 8.12 9.79
N ARG A 198 7.64 6.81 10.07
CA ARG A 198 8.74 5.87 10.32
C ARG A 198 9.73 5.80 9.15
N TYR A 199 9.24 5.80 7.91
CA TYR A 199 10.09 5.66 6.73
C TYR A 199 10.54 6.99 6.11
N SER A 200 9.87 8.10 6.42
CA SER A 200 10.16 9.40 5.80
C SER A 200 10.88 10.39 6.73
N GLY A 201 10.68 10.30 8.06
CA GLY A 201 11.10 11.35 9.00
C GLY A 201 12.59 11.68 8.93
N ASN A 202 13.44 10.64 8.94
CA ASN A 202 14.89 10.82 8.90
C ASN A 202 15.39 11.37 7.56
N LEU A 203 14.68 11.09 6.45
CA LEU A 203 15.03 11.65 5.14
C LEU A 203 14.80 13.15 5.09
N PHE A 204 13.66 13.63 5.61
CA PHE A 204 13.42 15.07 5.72
C PHE A 204 14.41 15.73 6.70
N LEU A 205 14.75 15.06 7.80
CA LEU A 205 15.74 15.60 8.74
C LEU A 205 17.13 15.73 8.07
N ILE A 206 17.61 14.71 7.36
CA ILE A 206 18.96 14.75 6.78
C ILE A 206 19.06 15.60 5.50
N LEU A 207 18.07 15.56 4.61
CA LEU A 207 18.11 16.24 3.32
C LEU A 207 17.63 17.69 3.42
N ILE A 208 16.56 17.96 4.18
CA ILE A 208 15.97 19.30 4.25
C ILE A 208 16.57 20.11 5.40
N ARG A 209 16.58 19.54 6.62
CA ARG A 209 16.99 20.29 7.82
C ARG A 209 18.51 20.46 7.94
N GLN A 210 19.31 19.43 7.63
CA GLN A 210 20.77 19.51 7.77
C GLN A 210 21.43 20.12 6.52
N PRO A 211 22.27 21.16 6.67
CA PRO A 211 23.12 21.64 5.58
C PRO A 211 24.00 20.54 5.00
N PHE A 212 24.14 20.52 3.67
CA PHE A 212 24.90 19.51 2.94
C PHE A 212 26.35 19.38 3.41
N THR A 213 27.03 20.51 3.60
CA THR A 213 28.47 20.53 3.87
C THR A 213 28.86 20.45 5.35
N GLU A 214 27.89 20.23 6.24
CA GLU A 214 28.10 20.27 7.69
C GLU A 214 28.23 18.86 8.28
N GLU A 215 29.14 18.71 9.25
CA GLU A 215 29.42 17.43 9.93
C GLU A 215 28.16 16.83 10.58
N SER A 216 27.22 17.69 11.00
CA SER A 216 25.94 17.27 11.58
C SER A 216 25.10 16.39 10.65
N ARG A 217 25.30 16.47 9.33
CA ARG A 217 24.64 15.59 8.36
C ARG A 217 25.18 14.17 8.43
N PHE A 218 26.49 14.00 8.53
CA PHE A 218 27.12 12.69 8.69
C PHE A 218 26.80 12.08 10.07
N ASP A 219 26.85 12.89 11.14
CA ASP A 219 26.52 12.40 12.47
C ASP A 219 25.08 11.86 12.53
N LEU A 220 24.12 12.56 11.90
CA LEU A 220 22.73 12.07 11.76
C LEU A 220 22.62 10.82 10.88
N PHE A 221 23.41 10.74 9.81
CA PHE A 221 23.46 9.54 8.96
C PHE A 221 23.92 8.32 9.75
N GLU A 222 24.97 8.46 10.56
CA GLU A 222 25.52 7.37 11.37
C GLU A 222 24.59 6.97 12.52
N GLU A 223 23.94 7.94 13.18
CA GLU A 223 22.94 7.69 14.22
C GLU A 223 21.78 6.84 13.68
N GLU A 224 21.30 7.17 12.48
CA GLU A 224 20.16 6.53 11.83
C GLU A 224 20.57 5.52 10.75
N ARG A 225 21.84 5.06 10.77
CA ARG A 225 22.43 4.16 9.77
C ARG A 225 21.60 2.90 9.49
N PRO A 226 21.06 2.18 10.50
CA PRO A 226 20.22 1.01 10.26
C PRO A 226 18.97 1.34 9.43
N ASN A 227 18.37 2.52 9.65
CA ASN A 227 17.18 2.95 8.94
C ASN A 227 17.52 3.24 7.46
N PHE A 228 18.58 4.00 7.18
CA PHE A 228 19.01 4.27 5.80
C PHE A 228 19.43 3.01 5.04
N TYR A 229 20.08 2.06 5.72
CA TYR A 229 20.46 0.78 5.12
C TYR A 229 19.23 -0.07 4.80
N SER A 230 18.27 -0.13 5.72
CA SER A 230 17.03 -0.89 5.48
C SER A 230 16.22 -0.32 4.31
N ILE A 231 16.07 1.02 4.23
CA ILE A 231 15.28 1.68 3.19
C ILE A 231 15.93 1.53 1.81
N SER A 232 17.27 1.56 1.74
CA SER A 232 17.98 1.45 0.46
C SER A 232 17.73 0.13 -0.29
N LEU A 233 17.35 -0.94 0.41
CA LEU A 233 17.04 -2.24 -0.19
C LEU A 233 15.72 -2.23 -0.98
N PHE A 234 14.87 -1.22 -0.80
CA PHE A 234 13.59 -1.10 -1.48
C PHE A 234 13.65 -0.33 -2.80
N GLY A 235 14.85 -0.01 -3.32
CA GLY A 235 15.04 0.77 -4.55
C GLY A 235 14.68 0.01 -5.83
N SER A 236 15.53 -0.93 -6.26
CA SER A 236 15.30 -1.77 -7.45
C SER A 236 15.54 -3.25 -7.12
N LYS A 237 15.16 -4.16 -8.02
CA LYS A 237 15.51 -5.58 -7.87
C LYS A 237 17.03 -5.81 -7.84
N GLU A 238 17.80 -4.97 -8.52
CA GLU A 238 19.27 -5.02 -8.45
C GLU A 238 19.81 -4.55 -7.08
N ALA A 239 19.05 -3.75 -6.32
CA ALA A 239 19.47 -3.30 -4.99
C ALA A 239 19.71 -4.47 -4.03
N LEU A 240 19.00 -5.60 -4.20
CA LEU A 240 19.24 -6.82 -3.39
C LEU A 240 20.58 -7.50 -3.69
N SER A 241 21.16 -7.24 -4.87
CA SER A 241 22.48 -7.76 -5.27
C SER A 241 23.64 -6.86 -4.85
N ILE A 242 23.35 -5.61 -4.47
CA ILE A 242 24.33 -4.64 -3.99
C ILE A 242 24.37 -4.73 -2.46
N ARG A 243 25.57 -4.71 -1.87
CA ARG A 243 25.70 -4.70 -0.41
C ARG A 243 24.99 -3.48 0.19
N PRO A 244 24.34 -3.59 1.36
CA PRO A 244 23.64 -2.46 1.98
C PRO A 244 24.50 -1.21 2.14
N ASP A 245 25.78 -1.35 2.49
CA ASP A 245 26.73 -0.23 2.68
C ASP A 245 27.25 0.41 1.39
N ALA A 246 27.00 -0.22 0.24
CA ALA A 246 27.41 0.25 -1.08
C ALA A 246 26.21 0.76 -1.91
N GLN A 247 25.05 0.95 -1.28
CA GLN A 247 23.83 1.36 -1.99
C GLN A 247 23.98 2.79 -2.52
N PRO A 248 23.62 3.06 -3.80
CA PRO A 248 23.73 4.40 -4.40
C PRO A 248 23.01 5.49 -3.62
N MET A 249 21.90 5.13 -2.95
CA MET A 249 21.14 6.02 -2.07
C MET A 249 22.02 6.69 -1.00
N HIS A 250 23.00 5.99 -0.45
CA HIS A 250 23.87 6.56 0.59
C HIS A 250 24.82 7.60 0.01
N ALA A 251 25.34 7.36 -1.20
CA ALA A 251 26.17 8.32 -1.92
C ALA A 251 25.38 9.56 -2.36
N GLN A 252 24.13 9.38 -2.79
CA GLN A 252 23.22 10.51 -3.06
C GLN A 252 23.03 11.37 -1.80
N ILE A 253 22.70 10.75 -0.66
CA ILE A 253 22.44 11.46 0.61
C ILE A 253 23.69 12.17 1.13
N LEU A 254 24.87 11.54 1.08
CA LEU A 254 26.08 12.09 1.69
C LEU A 254 26.91 12.97 0.76
N TYR A 255 26.86 12.74 -0.55
CA TYR A 255 27.82 13.31 -1.51
C TYR A 255 27.18 13.94 -2.76
N HIS A 256 25.84 13.93 -2.88
CA HIS A 256 25.12 14.40 -4.08
C HIS A 256 25.58 13.69 -5.37
N GLU A 257 26.06 12.46 -5.27
CA GLU A 257 26.43 11.66 -6.44
C GLU A 257 25.19 11.00 -7.05
N GLN A 258 24.86 11.34 -8.30
CA GLN A 258 23.67 10.76 -8.96
C GLN A 258 23.90 9.29 -9.36
N SER A 259 22.83 8.52 -9.49
CA SER A 259 22.86 7.11 -9.97
C SER A 259 23.54 6.95 -11.34
N GLY A 260 23.65 8.03 -12.12
CA GLY A 260 24.38 8.09 -13.39
C GLY A 260 25.88 8.38 -13.27
N ASP A 261 26.38 8.89 -12.16
CA ASP A 261 27.81 9.14 -11.95
C ASP A 261 28.59 7.87 -11.59
N MET A 262 27.90 6.80 -11.18
CA MET A 262 28.43 5.43 -11.25
C MET A 262 28.78 4.99 -12.68
N LYS A 263 28.26 5.68 -13.72
CA LYS A 263 28.68 5.47 -15.13
C LYS A 263 29.80 6.42 -15.59
N ARG A 264 30.36 7.26 -14.71
CA ARG A 264 31.55 8.08 -14.99
C ARG A 264 32.70 7.82 -14.04
N LYS A 265 32.86 6.56 -13.63
CA LYS A 265 34.17 5.90 -13.42
C LYS A 265 34.07 4.40 -13.77
N GLU A 266 33.46 4.05 -14.91
CA GLU A 266 33.76 2.78 -15.58
C GLU A 266 35.18 2.84 -16.17
N THR A 267 36.18 2.88 -15.30
CA THR A 267 37.34 2.04 -15.52
C THR A 267 37.12 0.85 -14.61
N VAL A 268 36.38 -0.16 -15.11
CA VAL A 268 36.40 -1.50 -14.54
C VAL A 268 37.86 -1.80 -14.25
N SER A 269 38.21 -1.94 -12.98
CA SER A 269 39.61 -2.10 -12.62
C SER A 269 40.11 -3.36 -13.34
N CYS A 270 41.36 -3.38 -13.79
CA CYS A 270 41.91 -4.53 -14.50
C CYS A 270 41.65 -5.84 -13.71
N GLY A 271 41.60 -5.79 -12.36
CA GLY A 271 41.27 -6.91 -11.49
C GLY A 271 39.87 -7.48 -11.67
N GLU A 272 38.84 -6.65 -11.81
CA GLU A 272 37.46 -7.11 -11.99
C GLU A 272 37.26 -7.84 -13.34
N ARG A 273 37.98 -7.40 -14.39
CA ARG A 273 37.98 -8.11 -15.68
C ARG A 273 38.65 -9.47 -15.60
N LEU A 274 39.74 -9.59 -14.84
CA LEU A 274 40.43 -10.86 -14.62
C LEU A 274 39.57 -11.86 -13.85
N ILE A 275 38.82 -11.39 -12.84
CA ILE A 275 37.88 -12.22 -12.07
C ILE A 275 36.80 -12.80 -12.99
N LEU A 276 36.15 -11.95 -13.80
CA LEU A 276 35.14 -12.39 -14.76
C LEU A 276 35.68 -13.40 -15.78
N LEU A 277 36.91 -13.23 -16.27
CA LEU A 277 37.54 -14.19 -17.19
C LEU A 277 37.79 -15.55 -16.51
N ALA A 278 38.24 -15.54 -15.26
CA ALA A 278 38.49 -16.74 -14.49
C ALA A 278 37.19 -17.50 -14.16
N GLU A 279 36.17 -16.81 -13.63
CA GLU A 279 34.86 -17.38 -13.28
C GLU A 279 34.19 -18.05 -14.47
N ASN A 280 34.23 -17.40 -15.64
CA ASN A 280 33.68 -17.96 -16.88
C ASN A 280 34.38 -19.26 -17.31
N ARG A 281 35.67 -19.43 -16.99
CA ARG A 281 36.44 -20.61 -17.40
C ARG A 281 36.33 -21.76 -16.40
N ILE A 282 36.25 -21.46 -15.11
CA ILE A 282 36.12 -22.47 -14.05
C ILE A 282 34.66 -22.84 -13.77
N HIS A 283 33.70 -22.11 -14.35
CA HIS A 283 32.26 -22.29 -14.16
C HIS A 283 31.83 -22.22 -12.68
N GLY A 284 32.39 -21.26 -11.95
CA GLY A 284 32.14 -21.05 -10.53
C GLY A 284 32.40 -19.59 -10.13
N ILE A 285 31.75 -19.15 -9.05
CA ILE A 285 31.92 -17.80 -8.49
C ILE A 285 33.14 -17.81 -7.57
N ILE A 286 34.03 -16.83 -7.71
CA ILE A 286 35.24 -16.69 -6.90
C ILE A 286 34.92 -15.77 -5.71
N PRO A 287 34.88 -16.27 -4.46
CA PRO A 287 34.59 -15.43 -3.30
C PRO A 287 35.66 -14.36 -3.06
N GLU A 288 35.28 -13.15 -2.65
CA GLU A 288 36.20 -12.03 -2.39
C GLU A 288 37.24 -12.34 -1.29
N ASN A 289 36.94 -13.26 -0.38
CA ASN A 289 37.85 -13.72 0.67
C ASN A 289 38.69 -14.95 0.25
N SER A 290 38.55 -15.42 -1.00
CA SER A 290 39.30 -16.57 -1.49
C SER A 290 40.73 -16.19 -1.86
N GLU A 291 41.63 -17.16 -1.77
CA GLU A 291 43.00 -16.96 -2.21
C GLU A 291 43.10 -16.69 -3.72
N LEU A 292 42.22 -17.31 -4.51
CA LEU A 292 42.16 -17.10 -5.95
C LEU A 292 41.82 -15.65 -6.30
N TYR A 293 40.87 -15.03 -5.58
CA TYR A 293 40.55 -13.62 -5.72
C TYR A 293 41.78 -12.74 -5.48
N ASN A 294 42.48 -12.97 -4.37
CA ASN A 294 43.68 -12.20 -4.01
C ASN A 294 44.80 -12.35 -5.05
N LEU A 295 45.01 -13.55 -5.60
CA LEU A 295 46.01 -13.78 -6.64
C LEU A 295 45.64 -13.07 -7.96
N LEU A 296 44.37 -13.05 -8.35
CA LEU A 296 43.93 -12.34 -9.55
C LEU A 296 44.09 -10.83 -9.41
N MET A 297 43.80 -10.28 -8.23
CA MET A 297 44.03 -8.87 -7.93
C MET A 297 45.54 -8.54 -7.95
N GLN A 298 46.39 -9.38 -7.36
CA GLN A 298 47.85 -9.22 -7.43
C GLN A 298 48.39 -9.29 -8.86
N LEU A 299 47.84 -10.17 -9.70
CA LEU A 299 48.20 -10.23 -11.13
C LEU A 299 47.86 -8.91 -11.83
N ALA A 300 46.67 -8.37 -11.55
CA ALA A 300 46.21 -7.09 -12.09
C ALA A 300 47.15 -5.94 -11.71
N GLU A 301 47.57 -5.89 -10.45
CA GLU A 301 48.42 -4.82 -9.92
C GLU A 301 49.87 -4.94 -10.41
N ASN A 302 50.43 -6.14 -10.43
CA ASN A 302 51.84 -6.38 -10.77
C ASN A 302 52.12 -6.30 -12.28
N ARG A 303 51.17 -6.71 -13.12
CA ARG A 303 51.37 -6.84 -14.57
C ARG A 303 50.54 -5.86 -15.41
N LYS A 304 49.62 -5.12 -14.80
CA LYS A 304 48.81 -4.05 -15.42
C LYS A 304 48.25 -4.45 -16.80
N SER A 305 48.74 -3.86 -17.89
CA SER A 305 48.23 -4.09 -19.25
C SER A 305 48.41 -5.53 -19.75
N ASP A 306 49.39 -6.26 -19.23
CA ASP A 306 49.74 -7.60 -19.72
C ASP A 306 48.98 -8.70 -18.95
N ALA A 307 48.34 -8.34 -17.83
CA ALA A 307 47.68 -9.26 -16.91
C ALA A 307 46.56 -10.09 -17.59
N GLU A 308 45.75 -9.46 -18.45
CA GLU A 308 44.65 -10.14 -19.16
C GLU A 308 45.17 -11.15 -20.19
N THR A 309 46.30 -10.85 -20.84
CA THR A 309 46.90 -11.75 -21.85
C THR A 309 47.56 -12.95 -21.18
N ILE A 310 48.24 -12.72 -20.06
CA ILE A 310 48.85 -13.77 -19.23
C ILE A 310 47.76 -14.69 -18.67
N LEU A 311 46.71 -14.13 -18.07
CA LEU A 311 45.59 -14.91 -17.54
C LEU A 311 44.90 -15.70 -18.66
N SER A 312 44.63 -15.10 -19.82
CA SER A 312 43.99 -15.78 -20.93
C SER A 312 44.81 -16.99 -21.43
N THR A 313 46.13 -16.89 -21.40
CA THR A 313 47.04 -17.99 -21.76
C THR A 313 46.96 -19.11 -20.72
N ILE A 314 47.01 -18.77 -19.42
CA ILE A 314 46.85 -19.74 -18.31
C ILE A 314 45.49 -20.45 -18.41
N LEU A 315 44.41 -19.71 -18.67
CA LEU A 315 43.05 -20.24 -18.80
C LEU A 315 42.88 -21.15 -20.01
N SER A 316 43.58 -20.88 -21.12
CA SER A 316 43.56 -21.74 -22.31
C SER A 316 44.25 -23.09 -22.09
N ASP A 317 45.23 -23.15 -21.18
CA ASP A 317 45.99 -24.36 -20.86
C ASP A 317 45.32 -25.24 -19.79
N LEU A 318 44.24 -24.77 -19.16
CA LEU A 318 43.45 -25.56 -18.21
C LEU A 318 42.75 -26.73 -18.93
N ARG A 319 43.11 -27.96 -18.55
CA ARG A 319 42.49 -29.19 -19.05
C ARG A 319 41.59 -29.78 -17.97
N SER A 320 40.33 -30.04 -18.30
CA SER A 320 39.40 -30.76 -17.42
C SER A 320 39.90 -32.17 -17.18
N ARG A 321 40.03 -32.57 -15.91
CA ARG A 321 40.15 -34.00 -15.55
C ARG A 321 38.74 -34.51 -15.27
N ASP A 322 38.34 -35.60 -15.94
CA ASP A 322 37.08 -36.27 -15.65
C ASP A 322 37.08 -36.77 -14.20
N ILE A 323 36.23 -36.17 -13.36
CA ILE A 323 35.95 -36.69 -12.03
C ILE A 323 35.03 -37.89 -12.24
N ARG A 324 35.53 -39.11 -12.00
CA ARG A 324 34.68 -40.29 -11.97
C ARG A 324 33.72 -40.18 -10.79
N GLU A 325 32.42 -40.12 -11.08
CA GLU A 325 31.32 -40.10 -10.11
C GLU A 325 31.13 -41.47 -9.42
N ASP A 326 32.15 -41.98 -8.74
CA ASP A 326 32.02 -43.20 -7.95
C ASP A 326 31.89 -42.83 -6.46
N GLY A 327 30.65 -42.53 -6.03
CA GLY A 327 30.22 -42.77 -4.64
C GLY A 327 30.48 -41.69 -3.58
N LEU A 328 30.43 -40.40 -3.90
CA LEU A 328 30.44 -39.32 -2.90
C LEU A 328 29.01 -38.88 -2.50
N PRO A 329 28.73 -38.63 -1.20
CA PRO A 329 27.41 -38.22 -0.74
C PRO A 329 27.02 -36.80 -1.21
N LEU A 330 25.71 -36.57 -1.39
CA LEU A 330 25.05 -35.40 -2.00
C LEU A 330 25.46 -34.00 -1.48
N PHE A 331 26.25 -33.93 -0.41
CA PHE A 331 26.63 -32.70 0.30
C PHE A 331 28.13 -32.57 0.53
N ALA A 332 28.95 -33.46 -0.03
CA ALA A 332 30.39 -33.27 -0.01
C ALA A 332 30.76 -32.10 -0.95
N VAL A 333 31.31 -31.02 -0.41
CA VAL A 333 31.92 -29.96 -1.20
C VAL A 333 33.13 -30.56 -1.92
N VAL A 334 32.95 -30.94 -3.18
CA VAL A 334 34.06 -31.41 -4.01
C VAL A 334 34.78 -30.15 -4.52
N PRO A 335 36.08 -29.95 -4.19
CA PRO A 335 36.84 -28.83 -4.70
C PRO A 335 36.81 -28.85 -6.23
N ASN A 336 36.56 -27.70 -6.86
CA ASN A 336 36.55 -27.61 -8.31
C ASN A 336 37.98 -27.84 -8.83
N PRO A 337 38.27 -28.93 -9.57
CA PRO A 337 39.64 -29.24 -9.98
C PRO A 337 40.20 -28.21 -10.96
N LEU A 338 39.35 -27.46 -11.67
CA LEU A 338 39.77 -26.35 -12.52
C LEU A 338 40.17 -25.13 -11.69
N GLU A 339 39.48 -24.88 -10.58
CA GLU A 339 39.80 -23.83 -9.63
C GLU A 339 41.14 -24.12 -8.92
N GLU A 340 41.36 -25.35 -8.47
CA GLU A 340 42.63 -25.75 -7.83
C GLU A 340 43.83 -25.67 -8.79
N GLU A 341 43.68 -26.12 -10.04
CA GLU A 341 44.74 -26.03 -11.05
C GLU A 341 45.04 -24.57 -11.40
N LEU A 342 44.01 -23.72 -11.57
CA LEU A 342 44.17 -22.29 -11.80
C LEU A 342 44.92 -21.62 -10.64
N LEU A 343 44.52 -21.93 -9.42
CA LEU A 343 45.13 -21.42 -8.19
C LEU A 343 46.61 -21.85 -8.10
N HIS A 344 46.94 -23.10 -8.44
CA HIS A 344 48.33 -23.56 -8.48
C HIS A 344 49.17 -22.81 -9.52
N ARG A 345 48.65 -22.58 -10.73
CA ARG A 345 49.38 -21.87 -11.79
C ARG A 345 49.58 -20.39 -11.50
N LEU A 346 48.57 -19.72 -10.92
CA LEU A 346 48.69 -18.33 -10.51
C LEU A 346 49.71 -18.16 -9.38
N ARG A 347 49.79 -19.09 -8.43
CA ARG A 347 50.85 -19.07 -7.41
C ARG A 347 52.25 -19.15 -8.01
N MET A 348 52.44 -20.00 -9.03
CA MET A 348 53.72 -20.14 -9.73
C MET A 348 54.09 -18.87 -10.51
N GLU A 349 53.10 -18.20 -11.10
CA GLU A 349 53.30 -16.97 -11.87
C GLU A 349 53.57 -15.74 -10.98
N ILE A 350 53.03 -15.72 -9.75
CA ILE A 350 53.00 -14.51 -8.91
C ILE A 350 54.06 -14.49 -7.80
N SER A 351 54.60 -15.64 -7.36
CA SER A 351 55.77 -15.75 -6.45
C SER A 351 56.01 -14.57 -5.48
N LEU A 352 55.06 -14.37 -4.54
CA LEU A 352 55.04 -13.68 -3.22
C LEU A 352 56.08 -12.57 -2.89
N PRO A 353 55.67 -11.44 -2.26
CA PRO A 353 55.02 -11.46 -0.94
C PRO A 353 53.75 -10.61 -0.80
N THR A 354 52.91 -11.06 0.14
CA THR A 354 51.59 -10.54 0.55
C THR A 354 51.63 -9.08 1.01
N GLN A 355 50.82 -8.22 0.38
CA GLN A 355 50.34 -6.97 0.97
C GLN A 355 48.81 -7.06 1.07
N GLU A 356 48.27 -6.84 2.27
CA GLU A 356 46.83 -6.72 2.51
C GLU A 356 46.32 -5.44 1.84
N ILE A 357 45.40 -5.58 0.87
CA ILE A 357 44.70 -4.45 0.26
C ILE A 357 43.56 -4.05 1.22
N GLN A 358 43.69 -2.90 1.87
CA GLN A 358 42.60 -2.29 2.64
C GLN A 358 41.55 -1.71 1.67
N GLN A 359 40.35 -2.28 1.62
CA GLN A 359 39.18 -1.63 1.02
C GLN A 359 38.81 -0.39 1.85
N VAL A 360 38.84 0.81 1.24
CA VAL A 360 38.42 2.05 1.89
C VAL A 360 36.89 2.14 1.83
N SER A 361 36.24 2.09 2.99
CA SER A 361 34.80 2.31 3.11
C SER A 361 34.46 3.80 2.89
N LEU A 362 33.60 4.07 1.90
CA LEU A 362 33.11 5.42 1.53
C LEU A 362 32.22 6.06 2.61
N THR A 363 31.85 5.32 3.66
CA THR A 363 31.01 5.79 4.78
C THR A 363 31.81 6.13 6.03
N THR A 364 33.14 6.24 5.95
CA THR A 364 33.95 6.66 7.10
C THR A 364 33.87 8.18 7.32
N LYS A 365 33.78 8.59 8.59
CA LYS A 365 33.75 10.01 9.00
C LYS A 365 34.94 10.80 8.45
N GLU A 366 36.11 10.18 8.42
CA GLU A 366 37.34 10.78 7.89
C GLU A 366 37.25 11.06 6.38
N TYR A 367 36.72 10.11 5.60
CA TYR A 367 36.48 10.31 4.18
C TYR A 367 35.49 11.45 3.92
N TYR A 368 34.37 11.47 4.67
CA TYR A 368 33.36 12.53 4.59
C TYR A 368 33.97 13.91 4.86
N LEU A 369 34.70 14.07 5.97
CA LEU A 369 35.34 15.33 6.33
C LEU A 369 36.39 15.77 5.30
N ASN A 370 37.16 14.83 4.76
CA ASN A 370 38.15 15.12 3.71
C ASN A 370 37.50 15.59 2.41
N TYR A 371 36.44 14.91 1.97
CA TYR A 371 35.63 15.29 0.81
C TYR A 371 35.11 16.73 0.97
N PHE A 372 34.46 17.03 2.10
CA PHE A 372 33.87 18.37 2.31
C PHE A 372 34.89 19.45 2.55
N THR A 373 36.06 19.13 3.09
CA THR A 373 37.19 20.06 3.17
C THR A 373 37.67 20.44 1.77
N ALA A 374 37.75 19.50 0.83
CA ALA A 374 38.10 19.77 -0.56
C ALA A 374 37.00 20.56 -1.27
N TYR A 375 35.73 20.16 -1.10
CA TYR A 375 34.56 20.86 -1.65
C TYR A 375 34.50 22.32 -1.21
N LYS A 376 34.60 22.61 0.10
CA LYS A 376 34.59 23.98 0.64
C LYS A 376 35.73 24.84 0.08
N LYS A 377 36.92 24.24 -0.15
CA LYS A 377 38.08 24.93 -0.76
C LYS A 377 37.87 25.22 -2.23
N GLN A 378 37.40 24.25 -3.01
CA GLN A 378 37.13 24.39 -4.45
C GLN A 378 36.09 25.47 -4.73
N HIS A 379 35.12 25.62 -3.81
CA HIS A 379 34.01 26.54 -3.97
C HIS A 379 34.11 27.82 -3.14
N ASN A 380 35.30 28.17 -2.60
CA ASN A 380 35.54 29.40 -1.83
C ASN A 380 34.56 29.63 -0.66
N LYS A 381 34.14 28.57 0.05
CA LYS A 381 33.26 28.65 1.24
C LYS A 381 34.00 29.19 2.50
N GLY A 382 35.15 29.85 2.32
CA GLY A 382 36.06 30.30 3.38
C GLY A 382 35.95 31.80 3.69
N THR A 383 35.26 32.12 4.78
CA THR A 383 35.54 33.25 5.71
C THR A 383 36.04 34.57 5.11
N GLY A 384 35.11 35.47 4.76
CA GLY A 384 35.41 36.89 4.48
C GLY A 384 34.40 37.52 3.52
N ILE A 385 33.27 38.03 4.02
CA ILE A 385 32.19 38.52 3.15
C ILE A 385 32.45 39.99 2.77
N SER A 386 33.03 40.19 1.58
CA SER A 386 32.67 41.34 0.74
C SER A 386 31.26 41.11 0.16
N ALA A 387 30.58 42.14 -0.36
CA ALA A 387 29.21 42.02 -0.89
C ALA A 387 29.04 40.90 -1.95
N GLY A 388 30.08 40.64 -2.76
CA GLY A 388 30.09 39.53 -3.73
C GLY A 388 30.20 38.12 -3.12
N GLY A 389 30.69 38.01 -1.88
CA GLY A 389 30.83 36.74 -1.15
C GLY A 389 29.49 36.19 -0.65
N PHE A 390 28.53 37.06 -0.31
CA PHE A 390 27.21 36.64 0.15
C PHE A 390 26.38 36.04 -1.00
N GLN A 391 26.28 36.74 -2.12
CA GLN A 391 25.55 36.29 -3.31
C GLN A 391 26.05 34.92 -3.81
N THR A 392 27.38 34.75 -3.85
CA THR A 392 27.99 33.48 -4.27
C THR A 392 27.62 32.33 -3.34
N ALA A 393 27.69 32.55 -2.03
CA ALA A 393 27.37 31.53 -1.04
C ALA A 393 25.85 31.24 -0.97
N ALA A 394 25.00 32.26 -1.13
CA ALA A 394 23.55 32.09 -1.20
C ALA A 394 23.11 31.28 -2.43
N ARG A 395 23.71 31.55 -3.60
CA ARG A 395 23.45 30.75 -4.81
C ARG A 395 23.83 29.29 -4.61
N MET A 396 24.99 29.03 -4.01
CA MET A 396 25.43 27.67 -3.71
C MET A 396 24.50 26.93 -2.76
N ILE A 397 24.08 27.58 -1.67
CA ILE A 397 23.10 26.99 -0.73
C ILE A 397 21.79 26.64 -1.46
N GLY A 398 21.34 27.52 -2.37
CA GLY A 398 20.18 27.24 -3.21
C GLY A 398 20.37 26.03 -4.13
N GLU A 399 21.54 25.88 -4.75
CA GLU A 399 21.89 24.73 -5.60
C GLU A 399 21.99 23.42 -4.78
N GLU A 400 22.69 23.45 -3.65
CA GLU A 400 22.82 22.32 -2.72
C GLU A 400 21.44 21.87 -2.20
N PHE A 401 20.58 22.82 -1.81
CA PHE A 401 19.22 22.52 -1.34
C PHE A 401 18.32 21.97 -2.45
N ARG A 402 18.45 22.48 -3.67
CA ARG A 402 17.68 21.97 -4.81
C ARG A 402 18.04 20.50 -5.09
N GLU A 403 19.33 20.15 -5.06
CA GLU A 403 19.77 18.76 -5.20
C GLU A 403 19.24 17.88 -4.04
N ASP A 404 19.27 18.40 -2.80
CA ASP A 404 18.66 17.71 -1.65
C ASP A 404 17.17 17.40 -1.87
N VAL A 405 16.41 18.34 -2.45
CA VAL A 405 14.99 18.17 -2.77
C VAL A 405 14.79 17.16 -3.90
N GLU A 406 15.66 17.15 -4.92
CA GLU A 406 15.64 16.16 -6.00
C GLU A 406 15.85 14.75 -5.47
N ILE A 407 16.88 14.55 -4.66
CA ILE A 407 17.20 13.28 -4.00
C ILE A 407 16.06 12.85 -3.08
N LEU A 408 15.51 13.77 -2.29
CA LEU A 408 14.38 13.48 -1.42
C LEU A 408 13.19 12.97 -2.24
N ARG A 409 12.82 13.67 -3.32
CA ARG A 409 11.71 13.25 -4.18
C ARG A 409 11.95 11.87 -4.78
N GLU A 410 13.15 11.59 -5.26
CA GLU A 410 13.50 10.29 -5.86
C GLU A 410 13.36 9.16 -4.83
N ILE A 411 13.96 9.33 -3.65
CA ILE A 411 13.94 8.34 -2.57
C ILE A 411 12.52 8.12 -2.05
N LEU A 412 11.74 9.21 -1.91
CA LEU A 412 10.35 9.12 -1.49
C LEU A 412 9.51 8.30 -2.49
N ASN A 413 9.63 8.60 -3.79
CA ASN A 413 8.85 7.95 -4.85
C ASN A 413 9.16 6.46 -5.03
N HIS A 414 10.40 6.03 -4.79
CA HIS A 414 10.84 4.66 -5.00
C HIS A 414 11.00 3.92 -3.67
N GLN A 415 12.12 4.10 -2.97
CA GLN A 415 12.49 3.34 -1.79
C GLN A 415 11.43 3.43 -0.69
N VAL A 416 10.96 4.64 -0.37
CA VAL A 416 10.01 4.83 0.74
C VAL A 416 8.62 4.29 0.38
N MET A 417 8.07 4.60 -0.80
CA MET A 417 6.79 4.03 -1.20
C MET A 417 6.84 2.50 -1.28
N ASN A 418 7.94 1.93 -1.78
CA ASN A 418 8.12 0.48 -1.84
C ASN A 418 8.28 -0.14 -0.44
N ALA A 419 8.93 0.55 0.50
CA ALA A 419 9.10 0.09 1.88
C ALA A 419 7.81 0.16 2.69
N ILE A 420 7.01 1.21 2.49
CA ILE A 420 5.70 1.36 3.13
C ILE A 420 4.74 0.30 2.60
N ALA A 421 4.78 0.02 1.28
CA ALA A 421 3.92 -0.94 0.61
C ALA A 421 2.45 -0.82 1.05
N ILE A 422 1.91 0.41 0.97
CA ILE A 422 0.69 0.87 1.66
C ILE A 422 -0.55 0.02 1.37
N GLU A 423 -0.59 -0.69 0.25
CA GLU A 423 -1.68 -1.60 -0.09
C GLU A 423 -1.79 -2.78 0.88
N VAL A 424 -0.66 -3.30 1.41
CA VAL A 424 -0.65 -4.39 2.38
C VAL A 424 -1.40 -3.98 3.66
N PRO A 425 -0.98 -2.93 4.39
CA PRO A 425 -1.68 -2.51 5.59
C PRO A 425 -3.10 -1.99 5.32
N PHE A 426 -3.41 -1.52 4.12
CA PHE A 426 -4.79 -1.22 3.72
C PHE A 426 -5.64 -2.49 3.59
N LEU A 427 -5.15 -3.50 2.86
CA LEU A 427 -5.85 -4.76 2.65
C LEU A 427 -6.08 -5.51 3.97
N ASP A 428 -5.09 -5.50 4.88
CA ASP A 428 -5.23 -6.09 6.22
C ASP A 428 -6.43 -5.50 6.97
N LEU A 429 -6.65 -4.19 6.88
CA LEU A 429 -7.77 -3.51 7.53
C LEU A 429 -9.10 -3.83 6.84
N VAL A 430 -9.12 -3.89 5.51
CA VAL A 430 -10.31 -4.27 4.75
C VAL A 430 -10.69 -5.72 5.07
N GLU A 431 -9.72 -6.64 5.13
CA GLU A 431 -9.93 -8.04 5.52
C GLU A 431 -10.51 -8.14 6.93
N GLN A 432 -9.96 -7.37 7.88
CA GLN A 432 -10.45 -7.31 9.25
C GLN A 432 -11.91 -6.83 9.29
N ASN A 433 -12.24 -5.75 8.57
CA ASN A 433 -13.59 -5.21 8.49
C ASN A 433 -14.56 -6.22 7.89
N VAL A 434 -14.22 -6.83 6.75
CA VAL A 434 -15.02 -7.86 6.09
C VAL A 434 -15.24 -9.07 6.99
N THR A 435 -14.19 -9.56 7.63
CA THR A 435 -14.26 -10.72 8.53
C THR A 435 -15.13 -10.43 9.74
N THR A 436 -15.02 -9.23 10.31
CA THR A 436 -15.83 -8.80 11.45
C THR A 436 -17.30 -8.69 11.07
N LEU A 437 -17.61 -8.14 9.89
CA LEU A 437 -18.96 -8.07 9.38
C LEU A 437 -19.55 -9.46 9.11
N LYS A 438 -18.81 -10.38 8.49
CA LYS A 438 -19.28 -11.76 8.27
C LYS A 438 -19.62 -12.46 9.59
N LYS A 439 -18.81 -12.29 10.63
CA LYS A 439 -19.10 -12.80 11.98
C LYS A 439 -20.35 -12.13 12.58
N SER A 440 -20.50 -10.82 12.40
CA SER A 440 -21.64 -10.06 12.90
C SER A 440 -22.96 -10.50 12.25
N VAL A 441 -22.98 -10.74 10.94
CA VAL A 441 -24.15 -11.24 10.20
C VAL A 441 -24.64 -12.59 10.72
N GLN A 442 -23.72 -13.43 11.21
CA GLN A 442 -24.07 -14.72 11.81
C GLN A 442 -24.51 -14.63 13.28
N SER A 443 -24.36 -13.48 13.92
CA SER A 443 -24.66 -13.28 15.34
C SER A 443 -26.14 -12.92 15.60
N SER A 444 -26.52 -12.93 16.88
CA SER A 444 -27.82 -12.41 17.35
C SER A 444 -27.98 -10.91 17.10
N ASP A 445 -26.89 -10.16 16.98
CA ASP A 445 -26.96 -8.71 16.77
C ASP A 445 -27.56 -8.37 15.41
N PHE A 446 -27.24 -9.17 14.38
CA PHE A 446 -27.85 -9.00 13.06
C PHE A 446 -29.33 -9.35 13.08
N MET A 447 -29.72 -10.38 13.84
CA MET A 447 -31.14 -10.69 14.05
C MET A 447 -31.88 -9.54 14.73
N GLY A 448 -31.27 -8.92 15.75
CA GLY A 448 -31.81 -7.72 16.39
C GLY A 448 -31.97 -6.57 15.40
N PHE A 449 -30.92 -6.30 14.60
CA PHE A 449 -30.96 -5.27 13.55
C PHE A 449 -32.13 -5.48 12.56
N ILE A 450 -32.32 -6.71 12.06
CA ILE A 450 -33.42 -7.00 11.12
C ILE A 450 -34.77 -6.77 11.80
N ARG A 451 -34.96 -7.23 13.04
CA ARG A 451 -36.22 -7.05 13.78
C ARG A 451 -36.54 -5.59 14.07
N ASP A 452 -35.54 -4.81 14.47
CA ASP A 452 -35.72 -3.38 14.78
C ASP A 452 -36.08 -2.56 13.52
N ASN A 453 -35.81 -3.10 12.33
CA ASN A 453 -36.05 -2.43 11.06
C ASN A 453 -37.01 -3.22 10.14
N GLU A 454 -37.71 -4.25 10.64
CA GLU A 454 -38.47 -5.18 9.78
C GLU A 454 -39.62 -4.49 9.04
N GLU A 455 -40.33 -3.57 9.71
CA GLU A 455 -41.40 -2.75 9.12
C GLU A 455 -40.90 -1.90 7.95
N MET A 456 -39.70 -1.32 8.11
CA MET A 456 -39.10 -0.50 7.06
C MET A 456 -38.58 -1.36 5.93
N ILE A 457 -37.90 -2.48 6.21
CA ILE A 457 -37.31 -3.33 5.17
C ILE A 457 -38.40 -4.04 4.35
N LEU A 458 -39.51 -4.42 4.99
CA LEU A 458 -40.62 -5.16 4.37
C LEU A 458 -41.80 -4.25 4.00
N SER A 459 -41.61 -2.93 3.89
CA SER A 459 -42.74 -2.00 3.73
C SER A 459 -43.64 -2.30 2.52
N GLU A 460 -43.05 -2.72 1.39
CA GLU A 460 -43.82 -3.12 0.21
C GLU A 460 -44.66 -4.38 0.47
N GLU A 461 -44.12 -5.33 1.23
CA GLU A 461 -44.80 -6.57 1.60
C GLU A 461 -45.97 -6.29 2.56
N TYR A 462 -45.75 -5.38 3.52
CA TYR A 462 -46.78 -4.85 4.42
C TYR A 462 -47.94 -4.22 3.63
N GLU A 463 -47.63 -3.31 2.71
CA GLU A 463 -48.64 -2.65 1.87
C GLU A 463 -49.40 -3.67 1.03
N ARG A 464 -48.71 -4.66 0.45
CA ARG A 464 -49.35 -5.72 -0.35
C ARG A 464 -50.29 -6.58 0.48
N LEU A 465 -49.85 -7.04 1.66
CA LEU A 465 -50.67 -7.88 2.55
C LEU A 465 -51.91 -7.14 3.04
N HIS A 466 -51.78 -5.86 3.42
CA HIS A 466 -52.92 -5.04 3.79
C HIS A 466 -53.89 -4.82 2.62
N ALA A 467 -53.37 -4.50 1.43
CA ALA A 467 -54.20 -4.32 0.24
C ALA A 467 -54.94 -5.61 -0.15
N GLU A 468 -54.28 -6.77 -0.10
CA GLU A 468 -54.91 -8.08 -0.33
C GLU A 468 -56.02 -8.36 0.69
N ASN A 469 -55.79 -8.03 1.96
CA ASN A 469 -56.79 -8.24 3.01
C ASN A 469 -58.00 -7.31 2.84
N GLU A 470 -57.79 -6.04 2.47
CA GLU A 470 -58.87 -5.12 2.12
C GLU A 470 -59.71 -5.61 0.94
N ILE A 471 -59.06 -6.18 -0.09
CA ILE A 471 -59.77 -6.77 -1.24
C ILE A 471 -60.61 -7.97 -0.79
N LYS A 472 -60.06 -8.85 0.06
CA LYS A 472 -60.81 -9.98 0.63
C LYS A 472 -61.98 -9.49 1.47
N GLN A 473 -61.81 -8.42 2.25
CA GLN A 473 -62.88 -7.83 3.04
C GLN A 473 -64.02 -7.29 2.19
N LYS A 474 -63.72 -6.51 1.14
CA LYS A 474 -64.73 -6.03 0.18
C LYS A 474 -65.46 -7.19 -0.50
N ARG A 475 -64.75 -8.27 -0.84
CA ARG A 475 -65.37 -9.47 -1.41
C ARG A 475 -66.27 -10.20 -0.42
N ALA A 476 -65.86 -10.30 0.84
CA ALA A 476 -66.67 -10.88 1.91
C ALA A 476 -67.97 -10.10 2.15
N GLU A 477 -67.92 -8.76 2.11
CA GLU A 477 -69.12 -7.90 2.19
C GLU A 477 -70.09 -8.16 1.04
N ILE A 478 -69.58 -8.24 -0.20
CA ILE A 478 -70.40 -8.56 -1.39
C ILE A 478 -71.03 -9.95 -1.26
N LEU A 479 -70.27 -10.95 -0.80
CA LEU A 479 -70.78 -12.30 -0.58
C LEU A 479 -71.90 -12.31 0.47
N HIS A 480 -71.74 -11.56 1.54
CA HIS A 480 -72.76 -11.42 2.58
C HIS A 480 -74.04 -10.77 2.05
N GLU A 481 -73.92 -9.76 1.19
CA GLU A 481 -75.07 -9.13 0.52
C GLU A 481 -75.78 -10.10 -0.43
N ILE A 482 -75.02 -10.91 -1.19
CA ILE A 482 -75.59 -11.97 -2.05
C ILE A 482 -76.34 -13.03 -1.22
N GLU A 483 -75.77 -13.47 -0.10
CA GLU A 483 -76.43 -14.40 0.83
C GLU A 483 -77.73 -13.81 1.38
N SER A 484 -77.69 -12.55 1.82
CA SER A 484 -78.88 -11.85 2.31
C SER A 484 -79.99 -11.80 1.25
N ILE A 485 -79.66 -11.51 -0.01
CA ILE A 485 -80.64 -11.52 -1.11
C ILE A 485 -81.25 -12.91 -1.30
N ILE A 486 -80.42 -13.96 -1.29
CA ILE A 486 -80.86 -15.36 -1.45
C ILE A 486 -81.76 -15.79 -0.28
N GLU A 487 -81.47 -15.35 0.94
CA GLU A 487 -82.28 -15.62 2.13
C GLU A 487 -83.59 -14.83 2.15
N THR A 488 -83.59 -13.58 1.71
CA THR A 488 -84.81 -12.75 1.66
C THR A 488 -85.81 -13.31 0.64
N GLU A 489 -85.35 -13.79 -0.52
CA GLU A 489 -86.19 -14.53 -1.49
C GLU A 489 -86.64 -15.92 -0.98
N ARG A 490 -86.18 -16.36 0.19
CA ARG A 490 -86.61 -17.61 0.85
C ARG A 490 -87.79 -17.38 1.79
N GLU A 491 -87.95 -16.17 2.31
CA GLU A 491 -89.06 -15.78 3.19
C GLU A 491 -90.30 -15.29 2.42
N GLU A 492 -90.13 -14.81 1.18
CA GLU A 492 -91.22 -14.31 0.33
C GLU A 492 -91.87 -15.37 -0.60
N ALA A 493 -91.39 -16.61 -0.61
CA ALA A 493 -91.87 -17.73 -1.43
C ALA A 493 -92.48 -18.86 -0.59
#